data_AF-A0A836Z201-F1
#
_entry.id   AF-A0A836Z201-F1
#
_cell.length_a   1.000
_cell.length_b   1.000
_cell.length_c   1.000
_cell.angle_alpha   90.00
_cell.angle_beta   90.00
_cell.angle_gamma   90.00
#
_symmetry.space_group_name_H-M   'P 1'
#
loop_
_entity.id
_entity.type
_entity.pdbx_description
1 polymer ?
#
loop_
_entity_poly.entity_id
_entity_poly.type
_entity_poly.pdbx_seq_one_letter_code
_entity_poly.pdbx_strand_id
1 'polypeptide(L)'
;MTDQKTYCGFIAIVGRPNVGKSTLLNKILGQKISITSRKAQTTRHRILGIKTEGAYQEIYVDTPGLHIEEKRAINRLMNRAAASAIGDVDMVIFVVEGTKWTDDDEMVLNKLRSTKAPVILAINKVDNIKEKEELLPHLTALSQKFPFKEIIPISAQRGKNVHILEKFVRESLKEGIHHYPEDYVTDRSQRFMASEIIREKLMRFMGEELPYSVTVEIEQFKTNERGTYEINGLILVEREGQKKMVIGNQGQKIKVIGTEARADMERLFDNKVHLELWVKVKAGWADDERALRSLGYIDE
;
A
#
# COMPACT_ATOMS: atom_id res chain seq x y z
N MET A 1 -27.94 -26.45 -13.12
CA MET A 1 -27.19 -25.62 -12.17
C MET A 1 -27.32 -24.21 -12.69
N THR A 2 -28.09 -23.36 -12.01
CA THR A 2 -28.31 -21.97 -12.43
C THR A 2 -27.00 -21.20 -12.34
N ASP A 3 -26.49 -20.71 -13.46
CA ASP A 3 -25.38 -19.75 -13.51
C ASP A 3 -25.72 -18.56 -12.61
N GLN A 4 -25.16 -18.55 -11.41
CA GLN A 4 -25.35 -17.46 -10.49
C GLN A 4 -24.55 -16.27 -11.04
N LYS A 5 -25.24 -15.17 -11.35
CA LYS A 5 -24.60 -13.96 -11.86
C LYS A 5 -23.52 -13.48 -10.88
N THR A 6 -22.29 -13.41 -11.35
CA THR A 6 -21.15 -12.87 -10.61
C THR A 6 -20.81 -11.47 -11.09
N TYR A 7 -20.20 -10.69 -10.21
CA TYR A 7 -19.79 -9.32 -10.45
C TYR A 7 -18.32 -9.18 -10.06
N CYS A 8 -17.53 -8.59 -10.94
CA CYS A 8 -16.10 -8.43 -10.72
C CYS A 8 -15.62 -7.09 -11.28
N GLY A 9 -14.63 -6.48 -10.64
CA GLY A 9 -14.07 -5.23 -11.12
C GLY A 9 -12.82 -4.78 -10.38
N PHE A 10 -12.04 -3.93 -11.05
CA PHE A 10 -10.81 -3.35 -10.53
C PHE A 10 -11.06 -1.95 -9.95
N ILE A 11 -10.52 -1.69 -8.76
CA ILE A 11 -10.70 -0.43 -8.03
C ILE A 11 -9.35 0.18 -7.69
N ALA A 12 -9.02 1.32 -8.27
CA ALA A 12 -7.79 2.03 -7.89
C ALA A 12 -7.98 2.81 -6.59
N ILE A 13 -7.05 2.67 -5.64
CA ILE A 13 -6.96 3.57 -4.48
C ILE A 13 -5.81 4.55 -4.74
N VAL A 14 -6.15 5.83 -4.90
CA VAL A 14 -5.19 6.88 -5.29
C VAL A 14 -5.23 8.06 -4.32
N GLY A 15 -4.19 8.89 -4.37
CA GLY A 15 -4.04 10.06 -3.52
C GLY A 15 -2.58 10.31 -3.20
N ARG A 16 -2.26 11.50 -2.70
CA ARG A 16 -0.91 11.82 -2.23
C ARG A 16 -0.51 10.86 -1.09
N PRO A 17 0.78 10.70 -0.76
CA PRO A 17 1.14 9.81 0.33
C PRO A 17 0.69 10.32 1.70
N ASN A 18 0.67 9.39 2.66
CA ASN A 18 0.25 9.60 4.04
C ASN A 18 -1.22 9.99 4.24
N VAL A 19 -2.05 10.03 3.18
CA VAL A 19 -3.51 10.21 3.29
C VAL A 19 -4.23 8.97 3.86
N GLY A 20 -3.56 7.81 3.88
CA GLY A 20 -4.07 6.56 4.49
C GLY A 20 -4.64 5.53 3.51
N LYS A 21 -4.17 5.51 2.26
CA LYS A 21 -4.56 4.52 1.22
C LYS A 21 -4.41 3.07 1.71
N SER A 22 -3.22 2.67 2.12
CA SER A 22 -2.93 1.30 2.59
C SER A 22 -3.66 0.96 3.90
N THR A 23 -3.91 1.95 4.76
CA THR A 23 -4.76 1.77 5.95
C THR A 23 -6.20 1.48 5.56
N LEU A 24 -6.73 2.18 4.56
CA LEU A 24 -8.06 1.93 4.02
C LEU A 24 -8.15 0.54 3.40
N LEU A 25 -7.17 0.16 2.57
CA LEU A 25 -7.12 -1.17 1.98
C LEU A 25 -7.14 -2.28 3.04
N ASN A 26 -6.23 -2.21 4.02
CA ASN A 26 -6.20 -3.20 5.10
C ASN A 26 -7.51 -3.26 5.89
N LYS A 27 -8.21 -2.12 6.01
CA LYS A 27 -9.50 -2.08 6.70
C LYS A 27 -10.60 -2.78 5.90
N ILE A 28 -10.63 -2.58 4.58
CA ILE A 28 -11.58 -3.22 3.67
C ILE A 28 -11.36 -4.74 3.64
N LEU A 29 -10.10 -5.17 3.55
CA LEU A 29 -9.73 -6.60 3.50
C LEU A 29 -9.84 -7.30 4.86
N GLY A 30 -9.99 -6.56 5.95
CA GLY A 30 -9.99 -7.11 7.32
C GLY A 30 -8.64 -7.65 7.81
N GLN A 31 -7.60 -7.59 6.98
CA GLN A 31 -6.26 -8.06 7.30
C GLN A 31 -5.17 -7.16 6.72
N LYS A 32 -3.95 -7.29 7.25
CA LYS A 32 -2.81 -6.43 6.93
C LYS A 32 -2.05 -6.95 5.70
N ILE A 33 -2.44 -6.49 4.52
CA ILE A 33 -1.82 -6.85 3.23
C ILE A 33 -0.84 -5.77 2.74
N SER A 34 -1.19 -4.50 2.87
CA SER A 34 -0.30 -3.41 2.48
C SER A 34 0.39 -2.83 3.72
N ILE A 35 1.68 -2.51 3.60
CA ILE A 35 2.41 -1.96 4.74
C ILE A 35 2.00 -0.53 5.03
N THR A 36 2.11 -0.13 6.30
CA THR A 36 1.70 1.20 6.74
C THR A 36 2.80 1.90 7.53
N SER A 37 3.03 3.18 7.23
CA SER A 37 3.97 4.02 7.97
C SER A 37 3.52 5.47 7.90
N ARG A 38 4.00 6.28 8.84
CA ARG A 38 3.80 7.75 8.85
C ARG A 38 4.71 8.46 7.84
N LYS A 39 5.69 7.74 7.29
CA LYS A 39 6.66 8.27 6.33
C LYS A 39 6.09 8.23 4.92
N ALA A 40 6.40 9.26 4.13
CA ALA A 40 6.02 9.29 2.73
C ALA A 40 6.63 8.10 1.96
N GLN A 41 6.10 7.80 0.78
CA GLN A 41 6.59 6.73 -0.10
C GLN A 41 6.63 5.34 0.57
N THR A 42 5.64 5.07 1.43
CA THR A 42 5.51 3.78 2.11
C THR A 42 5.25 2.65 1.12
N THR A 43 4.35 2.80 0.15
CA THR A 43 4.05 1.77 -0.87
C THR A 43 4.90 2.02 -2.11
N ARG A 44 5.71 1.04 -2.53
CA ARG A 44 6.57 1.15 -3.73
C ARG A 44 6.20 0.21 -4.87
N HIS A 45 5.52 -0.90 -4.57
CA HIS A 45 5.00 -1.83 -5.56
C HIS A 45 3.48 -1.69 -5.65
N ARG A 46 2.91 -2.01 -6.81
CA ARG A 46 1.45 -2.18 -6.95
C ARG A 46 1.04 -3.43 -6.17
N ILE A 47 0.17 -3.31 -5.18
CA ILE A 47 -0.33 -4.48 -4.44
C ILE A 47 -1.79 -4.66 -4.78
N LEU A 48 -2.18 -5.87 -5.20
CA LEU A 48 -3.60 -6.21 -5.33
C LEU A 48 -4.13 -6.69 -3.98
N GLY A 49 -5.22 -6.09 -3.53
CA GLY A 49 -6.05 -6.58 -2.45
C GLY A 49 -7.34 -7.13 -3.02
N ILE A 50 -7.60 -8.41 -2.78
CA ILE A 50 -8.76 -9.09 -3.37
C ILE A 50 -9.77 -9.33 -2.25
N LYS A 51 -11.00 -8.87 -2.44
CA LYS A 51 -12.11 -9.16 -1.54
C LYS A 51 -13.21 -9.87 -2.30
N THR A 52 -13.42 -11.13 -1.97
CA THR A 52 -14.50 -11.95 -2.54
C THR A 52 -15.56 -12.20 -1.47
N GLU A 53 -16.81 -11.82 -1.74
CA GLU A 53 -17.94 -12.05 -0.84
C GLU A 53 -19.18 -12.45 -1.67
N GLY A 54 -19.51 -13.74 -1.64
CA GLY A 54 -20.59 -14.30 -2.44
C GLY A 54 -20.38 -14.04 -3.93
N ALA A 55 -21.34 -13.38 -4.59
CA ALA A 55 -21.28 -13.10 -6.02
C ALA A 55 -20.31 -11.97 -6.41
N TYR A 56 -19.73 -11.23 -5.47
CA TYR A 56 -18.95 -10.02 -5.73
C TYR A 56 -17.45 -10.24 -5.48
N GLN A 57 -16.62 -9.86 -6.46
CA GLN A 57 -15.17 -9.80 -6.32
C GLN A 57 -14.66 -8.38 -6.59
N GLU A 58 -14.14 -7.76 -5.55
CA GLU A 58 -13.57 -6.40 -5.56
C GLU A 58 -12.04 -6.53 -5.59
N ILE A 59 -11.39 -6.07 -6.67
CA ILE A 59 -9.93 -6.14 -6.84
C ILE A 59 -9.34 -4.75 -6.66
N TYR A 60 -8.87 -4.47 -5.46
CA TYR A 60 -8.25 -3.20 -5.10
C TYR A 60 -6.81 -3.13 -5.56
N VAL A 61 -6.47 -2.04 -6.24
CA VAL A 61 -5.11 -1.73 -6.67
C VAL A 61 -4.55 -0.66 -5.74
N ASP A 62 -3.70 -1.05 -4.78
CA ASP A 62 -2.95 -0.08 -3.97
C ASP A 62 -1.81 0.48 -4.81
N THR A 63 -1.85 1.79 -5.02
CA THR A 63 -0.86 2.50 -5.82
C THR A 63 0.12 3.26 -4.92
N PRO A 64 1.41 3.33 -5.30
CA PRO A 64 2.33 4.31 -4.73
C PRO A 64 1.70 5.71 -4.68
N GLY A 65 1.99 6.48 -3.64
CA GLY A 65 1.54 7.87 -3.57
C GLY A 65 2.12 8.68 -4.72
N LEU A 66 1.27 9.36 -5.47
CA LEU A 66 1.68 10.28 -6.54
C LEU A 66 2.34 11.52 -5.94
N HIS A 67 3.45 11.94 -6.55
CA HIS A 67 4.26 13.07 -6.12
C HIS A 67 4.88 13.82 -7.28
N ILE A 68 5.12 15.12 -7.07
CA ILE A 68 5.78 16.01 -8.04
C ILE A 68 7.28 15.70 -8.23
N GLU A 69 7.98 15.22 -7.19
CA GLU A 69 9.44 15.08 -7.22
C GLU A 69 9.93 13.78 -7.91
N GLU A 70 10.50 13.93 -9.10
CA GLU A 70 10.98 12.82 -9.96
C GLU A 70 12.51 12.60 -9.96
N LYS A 71 13.21 13.08 -8.91
CA LYS A 71 14.68 13.13 -8.88
C LYS A 71 15.36 11.76 -9.05
N ARG A 72 14.77 10.67 -8.56
CA ARG A 72 15.33 9.30 -8.61
C ARG A 72 14.57 8.39 -9.57
N ALA A 73 15.26 7.40 -10.15
CA ALA A 73 14.67 6.43 -11.08
C ALA A 73 13.49 5.67 -10.46
N ILE A 74 13.61 5.28 -9.19
CA ILE A 74 12.53 4.63 -8.42
C ILE A 74 11.25 5.49 -8.33
N ASN A 75 11.38 6.82 -8.18
CA ASN A 75 10.21 7.71 -8.10
C ASN A 75 9.48 7.78 -9.44
N ARG A 76 10.21 7.86 -10.56
CA ARG A 76 9.62 7.85 -11.91
C ARG A 76 8.87 6.56 -12.17
N LEU A 77 9.43 5.42 -11.74
CA LEU A 77 8.80 4.13 -11.88
C LEU A 77 7.53 4.02 -11.03
N MET A 78 7.56 4.49 -9.78
CA MET A 78 6.39 4.54 -8.90
C MET A 78 5.27 5.40 -9.48
N ASN A 79 5.61 6.59 -10.03
CA ASN A 79 4.64 7.46 -10.72
C ASN A 79 4.03 6.78 -11.95
N ARG A 80 4.83 6.02 -12.74
CA ARG A 80 4.34 5.26 -13.88
C ARG A 80 3.38 4.14 -13.47
N ALA A 81 3.72 3.38 -12.41
CA ALA A 81 2.85 2.33 -11.88
C ALA A 81 1.50 2.89 -11.39
N ALA A 82 1.52 4.02 -10.69
CA ALA A 82 0.31 4.69 -10.23
C ALA A 82 -0.53 5.27 -11.40
N ALA A 83 0.11 5.82 -12.45
CA ALA A 83 -0.59 6.33 -13.63
C ALA A 83 -1.23 5.20 -14.46
N SER A 84 -0.53 4.08 -14.65
CA SER A 84 -1.05 2.90 -15.35
C SER A 84 -2.28 2.32 -14.63
N ALA A 85 -2.28 2.29 -13.30
CA ALA A 85 -3.41 1.81 -12.51
C ALA A 85 -4.70 2.64 -12.67
N ILE A 86 -4.63 3.87 -13.19
CA ILE A 86 -5.82 4.73 -13.40
C ILE A 86 -6.50 4.45 -14.75
N GLY A 87 -5.79 3.86 -15.72
CA GLY A 87 -6.26 3.66 -17.08
C GLY A 87 -7.29 2.53 -17.26
N ASP A 88 -7.14 1.45 -16.51
CA ASP A 88 -7.84 0.17 -16.74
C ASP A 88 -8.77 -0.25 -15.58
N VAL A 89 -9.21 0.69 -14.74
CA VAL A 89 -10.06 0.40 -13.57
C VAL A 89 -11.52 0.73 -13.80
N ASP A 90 -12.40 -0.03 -13.14
CA ASP A 90 -13.85 0.19 -13.15
C ASP A 90 -14.28 1.33 -12.23
N MET A 91 -13.47 1.63 -11.21
CA MET A 91 -13.71 2.72 -10.27
C MET A 91 -12.40 3.25 -9.67
N VAL A 92 -12.40 4.53 -9.29
CA VAL A 92 -11.31 5.14 -8.52
C VAL A 92 -11.82 5.61 -7.16
N ILE A 93 -11.09 5.28 -6.10
CA ILE A 93 -11.24 5.87 -4.77
C ILE A 93 -10.10 6.88 -4.59
N PHE A 94 -10.43 8.16 -4.66
CA PHE A 94 -9.48 9.24 -4.40
C PHE A 94 -9.49 9.60 -2.90
N VAL A 95 -8.39 9.35 -2.22
CA VAL A 95 -8.26 9.55 -0.77
C VAL A 95 -7.54 10.86 -0.47
N VAL A 96 -8.17 11.72 0.34
CA VAL A 96 -7.59 12.98 0.86
C VAL A 96 -7.58 12.99 2.39
N GLU A 97 -6.91 13.96 3.01
CA GLU A 97 -6.70 13.99 4.47
C GLU A 97 -7.42 15.18 5.13
N GLY A 98 -8.48 14.90 5.87
CA GLY A 98 -9.19 15.88 6.68
C GLY A 98 -9.62 17.09 5.87
N THR A 99 -9.25 18.29 6.34
CA THR A 99 -9.49 19.57 5.67
C THR A 99 -8.28 20.08 4.88
N LYS A 100 -7.26 19.23 4.64
CA LYS A 100 -6.05 19.60 3.91
C LYS A 100 -6.19 19.35 2.42
N TRP A 101 -5.82 20.34 1.62
CA TRP A 101 -5.66 20.22 0.18
C TRP A 101 -4.34 20.84 -0.24
N THR A 102 -3.49 20.07 -0.92
CA THR A 102 -2.16 20.54 -1.37
C THR A 102 -2.00 20.42 -2.89
N ASP A 103 -0.88 20.92 -3.42
CA ASP A 103 -0.56 20.78 -4.85
C ASP A 103 -0.41 19.32 -5.29
N ASP A 104 0.01 18.42 -4.39
CA ASP A 104 0.01 16.97 -4.66
C ASP A 104 -1.42 16.42 -4.82
N ASP A 105 -2.38 16.91 -4.02
CA ASP A 105 -3.80 16.52 -4.16
C ASP A 105 -4.37 17.05 -5.49
N GLU A 106 -4.04 18.29 -5.86
CA GLU A 106 -4.42 18.89 -7.15
C GLU A 106 -3.79 18.15 -8.33
N MET A 107 -2.52 17.71 -8.22
CA MET A 107 -1.86 16.88 -9.23
C MET A 107 -2.60 15.55 -9.43
N VAL A 108 -2.97 14.87 -8.34
CA VAL A 108 -3.74 13.62 -8.43
C VAL A 108 -5.07 13.90 -9.13
N LEU A 109 -5.79 14.94 -8.70
CA LEU A 109 -7.07 15.32 -9.30
C LEU A 109 -6.96 15.59 -10.80
N ASN A 110 -5.91 16.28 -11.24
CA ASN A 110 -5.68 16.58 -12.66
C ASN A 110 -5.46 15.31 -13.49
N LYS A 111 -4.81 14.28 -12.94
CA LYS A 111 -4.70 12.96 -13.59
C LYS A 111 -6.04 12.23 -13.66
N LEU A 112 -6.94 12.48 -12.71
CA LEU A 112 -8.29 11.89 -12.73
C LEU A 112 -9.21 12.55 -13.75
N ARG A 113 -8.93 13.78 -14.19
CA ARG A 113 -9.72 14.44 -15.24
C ARG A 113 -9.68 13.69 -16.58
N SER A 114 -8.65 12.89 -16.84
CA SER A 114 -8.55 12.08 -18.05
C SER A 114 -9.13 10.66 -17.90
N THR A 115 -9.59 10.25 -16.71
CA THR A 115 -10.22 8.94 -16.54
C THR A 115 -11.69 8.95 -16.96
N LYS A 116 -12.16 7.82 -17.49
CA LYS A 116 -13.59 7.57 -17.76
C LYS A 116 -14.26 6.85 -16.58
N ALA A 117 -13.48 6.33 -15.65
CA ALA A 117 -14.00 5.61 -14.49
C ALA A 117 -14.68 6.57 -13.51
N PRO A 118 -15.79 6.19 -12.87
CA PRO A 118 -16.37 6.95 -11.78
C PRO A 118 -15.38 7.09 -10.62
N VAL A 119 -15.32 8.28 -10.03
CA VAL A 119 -14.43 8.59 -8.90
C VAL A 119 -15.25 8.85 -7.65
N ILE A 120 -14.95 8.15 -6.57
CA ILE A 120 -15.44 8.46 -5.21
C ILE A 120 -14.35 9.23 -4.47
N LEU A 121 -14.71 10.34 -3.83
CA LEU A 121 -13.81 11.07 -2.94
C LEU A 121 -13.96 10.55 -1.51
N ALA A 122 -12.91 9.93 -0.98
CA ALA A 122 -12.84 9.47 0.40
C ALA A 122 -12.02 10.45 1.25
N ILE A 123 -12.69 11.24 2.08
CA ILE A 123 -12.03 12.19 2.99
C ILE A 123 -11.65 11.46 4.25
N ASN A 124 -10.39 11.08 4.38
CA ASN A 124 -9.90 10.25 5.46
C ASN A 124 -9.43 11.07 6.68
N LYS A 125 -9.24 10.38 7.80
CA LYS A 125 -8.80 10.94 9.10
C LYS A 125 -9.77 11.98 9.66
N VAL A 126 -11.07 11.84 9.39
CA VAL A 126 -12.11 12.76 9.93
C VAL A 126 -12.19 12.74 11.44
N ASP A 127 -11.67 11.68 12.08
CA ASP A 127 -11.54 11.57 13.53
C ASP A 127 -10.45 12.47 14.13
N ASN A 128 -9.58 13.05 13.30
CA ASN A 128 -8.53 14.00 13.71
C ASN A 128 -8.93 15.46 13.49
N ILE A 129 -10.11 15.72 12.91
CA ILE A 129 -10.61 17.09 12.69
C ILE A 129 -11.13 17.62 14.04
N LYS A 130 -10.51 18.70 14.53
CA LYS A 130 -10.86 19.32 15.82
C LYS A 130 -12.13 20.16 15.70
N GLU A 131 -12.21 20.99 14.67
CA GLU A 131 -13.32 21.90 14.40
C GLU A 131 -14.18 21.29 13.29
N LYS A 132 -15.31 20.69 13.68
CA LYS A 132 -16.19 19.99 12.73
C LYS A 132 -16.88 20.96 11.77
N GLU A 133 -16.96 22.22 12.18
CA GLU A 133 -17.51 23.34 11.43
C GLU A 133 -16.71 23.59 10.14
N GLU A 134 -15.41 23.29 10.12
CA GLU A 134 -14.57 23.44 8.91
C GLU A 134 -14.86 22.39 7.83
N LEU A 135 -15.45 21.25 8.19
CA LEU A 135 -15.64 20.13 7.27
C LEU A 135 -16.67 20.45 6.17
N LEU A 136 -17.76 21.14 6.51
CA LEU A 136 -18.85 21.42 5.55
C LEU A 136 -18.44 22.42 4.46
N PRO A 137 -17.77 23.55 4.78
CA PRO A 137 -17.18 24.42 3.76
C PRO A 137 -16.16 23.69 2.89
N HIS A 138 -15.30 22.86 3.48
CA HIS A 138 -14.30 22.10 2.75
C HIS A 138 -14.92 21.10 1.77
N LEU A 139 -15.94 20.35 2.21
CA LEU A 139 -16.72 19.45 1.36
C LEU A 139 -17.33 20.18 0.16
N THR A 140 -17.90 21.36 0.40
CA THR A 140 -18.50 22.20 -0.65
C THR A 140 -17.45 22.61 -1.68
N ALA A 141 -16.28 23.09 -1.22
CA ALA A 141 -15.18 23.46 -2.11
C ALA A 141 -14.67 22.27 -2.94
N LEU A 142 -14.54 21.09 -2.34
CA LEU A 142 -14.12 19.87 -3.03
C LEU A 142 -15.14 19.42 -4.08
N SER A 143 -16.44 19.49 -3.77
CA SER A 143 -17.51 19.12 -4.70
C SER A 143 -17.51 19.94 -6.00
N GLN A 144 -16.99 21.17 -5.96
CA GLN A 144 -16.90 22.06 -7.12
C GLN A 144 -15.67 21.78 -7.99
N LYS A 145 -14.66 21.06 -7.48
CA LYS A 145 -13.40 20.82 -8.22
C LYS A 145 -13.52 19.74 -9.29
N PHE A 146 -14.39 18.76 -9.07
CA PHE A 146 -14.55 17.56 -9.92
C PHE A 146 -15.92 16.92 -9.71
N PRO A 147 -16.54 16.34 -10.76
CA PRO A 147 -17.82 15.64 -10.65
C PRO A 147 -17.64 14.26 -10.01
N PHE A 148 -17.42 14.22 -8.70
CA PHE A 148 -17.32 12.96 -7.96
C PHE A 148 -18.66 12.22 -8.00
N LYS A 149 -18.61 10.89 -8.13
CA LYS A 149 -19.80 10.03 -8.01
C LYS A 149 -20.40 10.15 -6.61
N GLU A 150 -19.53 10.21 -5.60
CA GLU A 150 -19.92 10.39 -4.20
C GLU A 150 -18.76 10.99 -3.39
N ILE A 151 -19.07 11.69 -2.28
CA ILE A 151 -18.07 12.24 -1.36
C ILE A 151 -18.33 11.67 0.04
N ILE A 152 -17.42 10.83 0.53
CA ILE A 152 -17.61 10.06 1.75
C ILE A 152 -16.54 10.42 2.78
N PRO A 153 -16.91 11.10 3.88
CA PRO A 153 -16.03 11.28 5.02
C PRO A 153 -15.81 9.96 5.77
N ILE A 154 -14.57 9.50 5.88
CA ILE A 154 -14.20 8.20 6.48
C ILE A 154 -13.13 8.34 7.57
N SER A 155 -13.07 7.33 8.44
CA SER A 155 -11.87 7.05 9.24
C SER A 155 -11.40 5.64 8.93
N ALA A 156 -10.37 5.50 8.09
CA ALA A 156 -9.81 4.20 7.73
C ALA A 156 -9.32 3.44 8.98
N GLN A 157 -8.72 4.16 9.93
CA GLN A 157 -8.22 3.56 11.16
C GLN A 157 -9.35 3.03 12.05
N ARG A 158 -10.44 3.79 12.22
CA ARG A 158 -11.57 3.40 13.08
C ARG A 158 -12.64 2.58 12.36
N GLY A 159 -12.60 2.53 11.03
CA GLY A 159 -13.65 1.91 10.19
C GLY A 159 -14.89 2.77 9.97
N LYS A 160 -14.88 4.04 10.40
CA LYS A 160 -16.05 4.91 10.24
C LYS A 160 -16.35 5.09 8.76
N ASN A 161 -17.59 4.80 8.36
CA ASN A 161 -18.12 4.92 7.00
C ASN A 161 -17.40 4.10 5.92
N VAL A 162 -16.50 3.18 6.27
CA VAL A 162 -15.83 2.30 5.29
C VAL A 162 -16.85 1.37 4.61
N HIS A 163 -17.82 0.84 5.38
CA HIS A 163 -18.93 0.04 4.84
C HIS A 163 -19.79 0.80 3.80
N ILE A 164 -19.95 2.12 3.94
CA ILE A 164 -20.67 2.95 2.96
C ILE A 164 -19.86 3.07 1.68
N LEU A 165 -18.54 3.29 1.79
CA LEU A 165 -17.64 3.29 0.65
C LEU A 165 -17.68 1.95 -0.10
N GLU A 166 -17.63 0.83 0.62
CA GLU A 166 -17.72 -0.52 0.05
C GLU A 166 -19.05 -0.77 -0.67
N LYS A 167 -20.16 -0.24 -0.14
CA LYS A 167 -21.46 -0.31 -0.82
C LYS A 167 -21.40 0.34 -2.21
N PHE A 168 -20.87 1.55 -2.32
CA PHE A 168 -20.76 2.23 -3.62
C PHE A 168 -19.78 1.57 -4.58
N VAL A 169 -18.74 0.91 -4.05
CA VAL A 169 -17.83 0.06 -4.82
C VAL A 169 -18.61 -1.12 -5.42
N ARG A 170 -19.36 -1.88 -4.60
CA ARG A 170 -20.18 -3.01 -5.06
C ARG A 170 -21.19 -2.62 -6.13
N GLU A 171 -21.87 -1.48 -5.95
CA GLU A 171 -22.82 -0.94 -6.91
C GLU A 171 -22.20 -0.51 -8.25
N SER A 172 -20.87 -0.42 -8.32
CA SER A 172 -20.15 -0.09 -9.55
C SER A 172 -19.58 -1.29 -10.29
N LEU A 173 -19.58 -2.46 -9.66
CA LEU A 173 -19.09 -3.69 -10.28
C LEU A 173 -20.00 -4.09 -11.45
N LYS A 174 -19.37 -4.52 -12.54
CA LYS A 174 -20.07 -5.03 -13.72
C LYS A 174 -20.24 -6.54 -13.60
N GLU A 175 -21.25 -7.07 -14.27
CA GLU A 175 -21.41 -8.53 -14.42
C GLU A 175 -20.16 -9.09 -15.12
N GLY A 176 -19.56 -10.11 -14.52
CA GLY A 176 -18.27 -10.66 -14.96
C GLY A 176 -17.81 -11.82 -14.11
N ILE A 177 -16.95 -12.66 -14.65
CA ILE A 177 -16.36 -13.79 -13.93
C ILE A 177 -15.38 -13.29 -12.87
N HIS A 178 -15.29 -14.01 -11.75
CA HIS A 178 -14.23 -13.78 -10.78
C HIS A 178 -12.88 -14.12 -11.42
N HIS A 179 -11.91 -13.22 -11.29
CA HIS A 179 -10.54 -13.41 -11.81
C HIS A 179 -9.67 -14.24 -10.88
N TYR A 180 -9.97 -14.22 -9.57
CA TYR A 180 -9.19 -14.89 -8.54
C TYR A 180 -10.03 -15.91 -7.75
N PRO A 181 -9.42 -16.96 -7.20
CA PRO A 181 -10.07 -17.85 -6.23
C PRO A 181 -10.60 -17.11 -5.00
N GLU A 182 -11.63 -17.65 -4.33
CA GLU A 182 -12.28 -17.00 -3.19
C GLU A 182 -11.36 -16.82 -1.96
N ASP A 183 -10.37 -17.69 -1.80
CA ASP A 183 -9.40 -17.70 -0.71
C ASP A 183 -8.23 -16.74 -0.92
N TYR A 184 -8.09 -16.18 -2.13
CA TYR A 184 -7.05 -15.21 -2.44
C TYR A 184 -7.42 -13.84 -1.91
N VAL A 185 -6.51 -13.26 -1.10
CA VAL A 185 -6.66 -11.88 -0.61
C VAL A 185 -5.60 -10.94 -1.18
N THR A 186 -4.57 -11.47 -1.82
CA THR A 186 -3.58 -10.71 -2.58
C THR A 186 -2.95 -11.59 -3.66
N ASP A 187 -2.39 -10.97 -4.70
CA ASP A 187 -1.60 -11.64 -5.74
C ASP A 187 -0.13 -11.85 -5.34
N ARG A 188 0.28 -11.35 -4.17
CA ARG A 188 1.67 -11.36 -3.71
C ARG A 188 2.01 -12.60 -2.88
N SER A 189 3.21 -13.13 -3.12
CA SER A 189 3.71 -14.30 -2.40
C SER A 189 4.02 -13.99 -0.92
N GLN A 190 3.99 -15.02 -0.06
CA GLN A 190 4.43 -14.88 1.35
C GLN A 190 5.86 -14.35 1.46
N ARG A 191 6.73 -14.67 0.49
CA ARG A 191 8.09 -14.13 0.38
C ARG A 191 8.08 -12.61 0.23
N PHE A 192 7.25 -12.09 -0.67
CA PHE A 192 7.09 -10.65 -0.84
C PHE A 192 6.52 -9.98 0.42
N MET A 193 5.50 -10.61 1.03
CA MET A 193 4.92 -10.13 2.29
C MET A 193 5.95 -10.05 3.42
N ALA A 194 6.86 -11.02 3.51
CA ALA A 194 7.94 -11.00 4.48
C ALA A 194 8.91 -9.83 4.25
N SER A 195 9.33 -9.57 3.00
CA SER A 195 10.18 -8.40 2.69
C SER A 195 9.50 -7.08 3.08
N GLU A 196 8.21 -6.96 2.79
CA GLU A 196 7.44 -5.75 3.08
C GLU A 196 7.27 -5.54 4.59
N ILE A 197 7.00 -6.59 5.37
CA ILE A 197 6.93 -6.50 6.83
C ILE A 197 8.26 -6.00 7.42
N ILE A 198 9.40 -6.55 6.99
CA ILE A 198 10.72 -6.09 7.45
C ILE A 198 10.93 -4.63 7.08
N ARG A 199 10.56 -4.24 5.85
CA ARG A 199 10.66 -2.86 5.36
C ARG A 199 9.79 -1.90 6.18
N GLU A 200 8.59 -2.31 6.60
CA GLU A 200 7.74 -1.53 7.49
C GLU A 200 8.45 -1.28 8.84
N LYS A 201 9.06 -2.31 9.43
CA LYS A 201 9.78 -2.17 10.71
C LYS A 201 11.00 -1.27 10.56
N LEU A 202 11.73 -1.37 9.45
CA LEU A 202 12.80 -0.42 9.10
C LEU A 202 12.23 1.01 9.02
N MET A 203 11.12 1.21 8.32
CA MET A 203 10.46 2.52 8.25
C MET A 203 10.06 3.05 9.63
N ARG A 204 9.56 2.18 10.50
CA ARG A 204 9.06 2.54 11.83
C ARG A 204 10.17 2.87 12.83
N PHE A 205 11.26 2.11 12.83
CA PHE A 205 12.30 2.20 13.87
C PHE A 205 13.54 3.01 13.46
N MET A 206 13.70 3.32 12.16
CA MET A 206 14.79 4.16 11.66
C MET A 206 14.39 5.65 11.62
N GLY A 207 15.38 6.56 11.54
CA GLY A 207 15.16 8.01 11.37
C GLY A 207 14.56 8.38 10.01
N GLU A 208 14.33 9.67 9.75
CA GLU A 208 13.58 10.13 8.56
C GLU A 208 14.22 9.74 7.22
N GLU A 209 15.54 9.86 7.07
CA GLU A 209 16.20 9.72 5.76
C GLU A 209 16.46 8.27 5.33
N LEU A 210 16.75 7.38 6.29
CA LEU A 210 17.29 6.05 5.98
C LEU A 210 16.33 5.11 5.23
N PRO A 211 15.01 5.10 5.47
CA PRO A 211 14.11 4.20 4.77
C PRO A 211 14.02 4.42 3.26
N TYR A 212 14.36 5.61 2.76
CA TYR A 212 14.35 5.93 1.33
C TYR A 212 15.54 5.33 0.57
N SER A 213 16.60 4.91 1.27
CA SER A 213 17.81 4.28 0.72
C SER A 213 17.97 2.81 1.12
N VAL A 214 16.89 2.17 1.59
CA VAL A 214 16.88 0.77 2.01
C VAL A 214 15.92 -0.04 1.13
N THR A 215 16.33 -1.26 0.83
CA THR A 215 15.46 -2.30 0.28
C THR A 215 15.69 -3.61 1.03
N VAL A 216 14.71 -4.49 0.99
CA VAL A 216 14.76 -5.80 1.65
C VAL A 216 14.62 -6.87 0.58
N GLU A 217 15.52 -7.84 0.60
CA GLU A 217 15.47 -9.04 -0.21
C GLU A 217 15.28 -10.22 0.73
N ILE A 218 14.38 -11.15 0.41
CA ILE A 218 14.35 -12.45 1.10
C ILE A 218 15.27 -13.36 0.32
N GLU A 219 16.33 -13.89 0.95
CA GLU A 219 17.27 -14.84 0.33
C GLU A 219 16.73 -16.27 0.48
N GLN A 220 16.08 -16.57 1.60
CA GLN A 220 15.51 -17.89 1.87
C GLN A 220 14.11 -17.76 2.49
N PHE A 221 13.20 -18.60 2.02
CA PHE A 221 11.91 -18.86 2.63
C PHE A 221 11.62 -20.34 2.44
N LYS A 222 11.70 -21.13 3.51
CA LYS A 222 11.43 -22.57 3.47
C LYS A 222 10.69 -23.00 4.74
N THR A 223 10.03 -24.15 4.67
CA THR A 223 9.42 -24.80 5.82
C THR A 223 10.38 -25.88 6.32
N ASN A 224 10.69 -25.89 7.62
CA ASN A 224 11.51 -26.95 8.20
C ASN A 224 10.67 -28.19 8.56
N GLU A 225 11.33 -29.26 9.01
CA GLU A 225 10.68 -30.53 9.35
C GLU A 225 9.59 -30.41 10.43
N ARG A 226 9.64 -29.36 11.26
CA ARG A 226 8.65 -29.09 12.31
C ARG A 226 7.48 -28.25 11.83
N GLY A 227 7.43 -27.89 10.54
CA GLY A 227 6.42 -27.01 9.98
C GLY A 227 6.68 -25.52 10.19
N THR A 228 7.78 -25.12 10.83
CA THR A 228 8.14 -23.72 11.08
C THR A 228 8.72 -23.09 9.82
N TYR A 229 8.33 -21.84 9.51
CA TYR A 229 8.95 -21.08 8.44
C TYR A 229 10.33 -20.55 8.84
N GLU A 230 11.36 -20.87 8.06
CA GLU A 230 12.71 -20.32 8.16
C GLU A 230 12.92 -19.28 7.07
N ILE A 231 13.10 -18.03 7.50
CA ILE A 231 13.16 -16.85 6.64
C ILE A 231 14.48 -16.12 6.86
N ASN A 232 15.25 -15.93 5.79
CA ASN A 232 16.47 -15.12 5.80
C ASN A 232 16.22 -13.83 5.00
N GLY A 233 16.22 -12.70 5.71
CA GLY A 233 16.06 -11.37 5.13
C GLY A 233 17.40 -10.63 5.03
N LEU A 234 17.70 -10.14 3.84
CA LEU A 234 18.86 -9.29 3.55
C LEU A 234 18.41 -7.82 3.42
N ILE A 235 18.86 -6.98 4.34
CA ILE A 235 18.65 -5.53 4.32
C ILE A 235 19.80 -4.89 3.55
N LEU A 236 19.49 -4.30 2.40
CA LEU A 236 20.45 -3.63 1.55
C LEU A 236 20.42 -2.11 1.80
N VAL A 237 21.60 -1.52 2.01
CA VAL A 237 21.79 -0.07 2.20
C VAL A 237 22.83 0.47 1.24
N GLU A 238 22.85 1.78 0.98
CA GLU A 238 23.79 2.39 0.03
C GLU A 238 25.15 2.70 0.63
N ARG A 239 25.23 2.99 1.95
CA ARG A 239 26.45 3.48 2.61
C ARG A 239 26.75 2.74 3.92
N GLU A 240 28.03 2.63 4.27
CA GLU A 240 28.46 1.96 5.51
C GLU A 240 27.90 2.63 6.78
N GLY A 241 27.76 3.96 6.77
CA GLY A 241 27.09 4.68 7.87
C GLY A 241 25.65 4.22 8.09
N GLN A 242 24.90 3.97 7.01
CA GLN A 242 23.53 3.46 7.09
C GLN A 242 23.49 2.04 7.65
N LYS A 243 24.45 1.18 7.27
CA LYS A 243 24.58 -0.17 7.83
C LYS A 243 24.75 -0.13 9.35
N LYS A 244 25.65 0.73 9.84
CA LYS A 244 25.84 0.94 11.29
C LYS A 244 24.56 1.43 11.98
N MET A 245 23.81 2.33 11.34
CA MET A 245 22.53 2.81 11.87
C MET A 245 21.47 1.71 11.97
N VAL A 246 21.35 0.84 10.95
CA VAL A 246 20.38 -0.28 10.94
C VAL A 246 20.72 -1.29 12.04
N ILE A 247 22.01 -1.62 12.20
CA ILE A 247 22.48 -2.50 13.29
C ILE A 247 22.19 -1.85 14.65
N GLY A 248 22.52 -0.56 14.77
CA GLY A 248 22.38 0.21 16.00
C GLY A 248 23.43 -0.16 17.06
N ASN A 249 23.41 0.56 18.18
CA ASN A 249 24.34 0.31 19.28
C ASN A 249 24.19 -1.13 19.78
N GLN A 250 25.29 -1.90 19.79
CA GLN A 250 25.32 -3.32 20.20
C GLN A 250 24.27 -4.21 19.49
N GLY A 251 23.85 -3.86 18.27
CA GLY A 251 22.84 -4.65 17.55
C GLY A 251 21.40 -4.47 18.06
N GLN A 252 21.16 -3.53 18.98
CA GLN A 252 19.83 -3.35 19.58
C GLN A 252 18.75 -2.99 18.54
N LYS A 253 19.10 -2.17 17.54
CA LYS A 253 18.12 -1.70 16.54
C LYS A 253 17.67 -2.83 15.63
N ILE A 254 18.60 -3.61 15.08
CA ILE A 254 18.26 -4.76 14.23
C ILE A 254 17.53 -5.85 15.02
N LYS A 255 17.86 -6.05 16.30
CA LYS A 255 17.14 -6.98 17.18
C LYS A 255 15.67 -6.59 17.34
N VAL A 256 15.38 -5.31 17.58
CA VAL A 256 13.99 -4.81 17.68
C VAL A 256 13.26 -4.96 16.35
N ILE A 257 13.91 -4.60 15.24
CA ILE A 257 13.34 -4.76 13.88
C ILE A 257 12.97 -6.23 13.62
N GLY A 258 13.90 -7.17 13.89
CA GLY A 258 13.66 -8.60 13.69
C GLY A 258 12.57 -9.16 14.60
N THR A 259 12.56 -8.75 15.88
CA THR A 259 11.54 -9.20 16.84
C THR A 259 10.14 -8.78 16.41
N GLU A 260 9.98 -7.52 16.04
CA GLU A 260 8.70 -6.95 15.62
C GLU A 260 8.26 -7.48 14.25
N ALA A 261 9.20 -7.68 13.32
CA ALA A 261 8.92 -8.24 12.00
C ALA A 261 8.45 -9.69 12.13
N ARG A 262 9.14 -10.51 12.92
CA ARG A 262 8.77 -11.90 13.22
C ARG A 262 7.36 -11.98 13.80
N ALA A 263 7.02 -11.13 14.78
CA ALA A 263 5.69 -11.13 15.41
C ALA A 263 4.56 -10.72 14.44
N ASP A 264 4.82 -9.84 13.48
CA ASP A 264 3.86 -9.52 12.40
C ASP A 264 3.72 -10.69 11.42
N MET A 265 4.83 -11.33 11.04
CA MET A 265 4.81 -12.50 10.14
C MET A 265 4.07 -13.69 10.75
N GLU A 266 4.29 -13.99 12.03
CA GLU A 266 3.61 -15.10 12.71
C GLU A 266 2.08 -14.92 12.71
N ARG A 267 1.62 -13.68 12.91
CA ARG A 267 0.19 -13.35 12.85
C ARG A 267 -0.37 -13.40 11.43
N LEU A 268 0.38 -12.91 10.44
CA LEU A 268 -0.09 -12.87 9.07
C LEU A 268 -0.13 -14.27 8.44
N PHE A 269 0.89 -15.09 8.69
CA PHE A 269 1.02 -16.41 8.09
C PHE A 269 0.35 -17.51 8.90
N ASP A 270 -0.20 -17.17 10.06
CA ASP A 270 -0.77 -18.12 11.04
C ASP A 270 0.17 -19.32 11.30
N ASN A 271 1.47 -19.05 11.40
CA ASN A 271 2.50 -20.06 11.58
C ASN A 271 3.69 -19.52 12.39
N LYS A 272 4.49 -20.41 12.99
CA LYS A 272 5.76 -20.05 13.62
C LYS A 272 6.79 -19.63 12.59
N VAL A 273 7.57 -18.61 12.95
CA VAL A 273 8.60 -18.03 12.07
C VAL A 273 9.93 -17.94 12.81
N HIS A 274 10.98 -18.50 12.23
CA HIS A 274 12.38 -18.21 12.55
C HIS A 274 12.91 -17.21 11.53
N LEU A 275 13.18 -15.99 11.98
CA LEU A 275 13.62 -14.89 11.11
C LEU A 275 15.07 -14.50 11.42
N GLU A 276 15.93 -14.60 10.42
CA GLU A 276 17.30 -14.11 10.45
C GLU A 276 17.44 -12.88 9.55
N LEU A 277 18.11 -11.83 10.06
CA LEU A 277 18.30 -10.58 9.34
C LEU A 277 19.79 -10.26 9.17
N TRP A 278 20.18 -9.97 7.94
CA TRP A 278 21.52 -9.52 7.56
C TRP A 278 21.49 -8.10 7.03
N VAL A 279 22.58 -7.35 7.18
CA VAL A 279 22.71 -5.99 6.63
C VAL A 279 23.95 -5.90 5.74
N LYS A 280 23.75 -5.55 4.47
CA LYS A 280 24.82 -5.45 3.48
C LYS A 280 24.78 -4.11 2.75
N VAL A 281 25.97 -3.57 2.46
CA VAL A 281 26.10 -2.36 1.64
C VAL A 281 26.13 -2.74 0.17
N LYS A 282 25.26 -2.11 -0.62
CA LYS A 282 25.21 -2.18 -2.09
C LYS A 282 25.03 -0.76 -2.61
N ALA A 283 26.12 -0.12 -3.02
CA ALA A 283 26.07 1.26 -3.49
C ALA A 283 25.26 1.39 -4.81
N GLY A 284 24.53 2.50 -4.96
CA GLY A 284 23.88 2.88 -6.22
C GLY A 284 22.66 2.06 -6.65
N TRP A 285 22.14 1.16 -5.81
CA TRP A 285 21.06 0.26 -6.21
C TRP A 285 19.75 0.99 -6.60
N ALA A 286 19.47 2.15 -6.01
CA ALA A 286 18.25 2.93 -6.26
C ALA A 286 18.24 3.62 -7.65
N ASP A 287 19.42 3.78 -8.26
CA ASP A 287 19.61 4.38 -9.58
C ASP A 287 20.04 3.34 -10.64
N ASP A 288 20.26 2.08 -10.25
CA ASP A 288 20.62 0.97 -11.13
C ASP A 288 19.37 0.19 -11.58
N GLU A 289 18.98 0.33 -12.84
CA GLU A 289 17.82 -0.37 -13.41
C GLU A 289 17.92 -1.90 -13.32
N ARG A 290 19.12 -2.47 -13.42
CA ARG A 290 19.33 -3.92 -13.28
C ARG A 290 19.07 -4.36 -11.84
N ALA A 291 19.53 -3.57 -10.88
CA ALA A 291 19.21 -3.80 -9.48
C ALA A 291 17.71 -3.67 -9.23
N LEU A 292 17.05 -2.64 -9.76
CA LEU A 292 15.60 -2.44 -9.63
C LEU A 292 14.78 -3.60 -10.20
N ARG A 293 15.19 -4.18 -11.35
CA ARG A 293 14.57 -5.42 -11.89
C ARG A 293 14.72 -6.59 -10.93
N SER A 294 15.94 -6.86 -10.45
CA SER A 294 16.20 -7.98 -9.53
C SER A 294 15.44 -7.86 -8.19
N LEU A 295 15.08 -6.63 -7.81
CA LEU A 295 14.34 -6.32 -6.59
C LEU A 295 12.81 -6.28 -6.80
N GLY A 296 12.32 -6.62 -8.00
CA GLY A 296 10.89 -6.70 -8.31
C GLY A 296 10.20 -5.35 -8.46
N TYR A 297 10.94 -4.27 -8.75
CA TYR A 297 10.35 -2.96 -9.04
C TYR A 297 9.90 -2.82 -10.50
N ILE A 298 10.44 -3.62 -11.42
CA ILE A 298 10.06 -3.63 -12.83
C ILE A 298 9.47 -5.02 -13.11
N ASP A 299 8.17 -5.09 -13.39
CA ASP A 299 7.55 -6.27 -13.98
C ASP A 299 7.97 -6.34 -15.47
N GLU A 300 8.22 -7.54 -15.99
CA GLU A 300 8.50 -7.79 -17.43
C GLU A 300 7.30 -7.42 -18.33
#